data_AF-A0A2S3GLU2-F1
#
_entry.id   AF-A0A2S3GLU2-F1
#
_cell.length_a   1.000
_cell.length_b   1.000
_cell.length_c   1.000
_cell.angle_alpha   90.00
_cell.angle_beta   90.00
_cell.angle_gamma   90.00
#
_symmetry.space_group_name_H-M   'P 1'
#
loop_
_entity.id
_entity.type
_entity.pdbx_description
1 polymer ?
#
loop_
_entity_poly.entity_id
_entity_poly.type
_entity_poly.pdbx_seq_one_letter_code
_entity_poly.pdbx_strand_id
1 'polypeptide(L)'
;MFGVHAQTWSFLSNHWFIKKDLGDPRFSISEYIFIQRVDAVLKQHSGIGVEKMEVDFSPLHNEHTEHIDGWVKFAIASKTKQLIFDFVVQRPGKEPYSFPFQFFDTTSGSHLQSIKLGSVSLKQPARINAFLNLKKLELVDVNITSDELKVMLSNCNVLGFFGISCCRMLTSLHIPHPLGHLKHLQVRHCILLQDIELNVGLITFEYEGPLIHLSTS
;
A
#
# COMPACT_ATOMS: atom_id res chain seq x y z
N MET A 1 21.22 -21.46 19.83
CA MET A 1 20.77 -20.07 19.61
C MET A 1 20.59 -19.93 18.10
N PHE A 2 19.39 -20.23 17.57
CA PHE A 2 19.13 -20.20 16.13
C PHE A 2 18.72 -18.77 15.73
N GLY A 3 19.49 -18.16 14.82
CA GLY A 3 19.16 -16.85 14.26
C GLY A 3 17.94 -16.96 13.36
N VAL A 4 16.84 -16.33 13.77
CA VAL A 4 15.61 -16.25 12.97
C VAL A 4 15.91 -15.37 11.75
N HIS A 5 16.14 -16.00 10.60
CA HIS A 5 16.29 -15.27 9.34
C HIS A 5 14.95 -14.61 9.00
N ALA A 6 15.00 -13.31 8.69
CA ALA A 6 13.89 -12.54 8.15
C ALA A 6 13.31 -13.22 6.89
N GLN A 7 12.01 -13.56 6.90
CA GLN A 7 11.36 -14.19 5.75
C GLN A 7 10.41 -13.22 5.04
N THR A 8 10.47 -13.23 3.71
CA THR A 8 9.50 -12.56 2.83
C THR A 8 8.50 -13.58 2.33
N TRP A 9 7.22 -13.28 2.51
CA TRP A 9 6.11 -14.09 1.99
C TRP A 9 5.36 -13.30 0.93
N SER A 10 5.40 -13.79 -0.30
CA SER A 10 4.75 -13.17 -1.46
C SER A 10 3.79 -14.17 -2.10
N PHE A 11 2.52 -13.80 -2.16
CA PHE A 11 1.49 -14.47 -2.94
C PHE A 11 1.28 -13.65 -4.22
N LEU A 12 2.06 -13.98 -5.25
CA LEU A 12 2.00 -13.32 -6.54
C LEU A 12 1.11 -14.12 -7.49
N SER A 13 0.25 -13.43 -8.24
CA SER A 13 -0.49 -14.00 -9.37
C SER A 13 0.47 -14.57 -10.43
N ASN A 14 1.62 -13.91 -10.62
CA ASN A 14 2.61 -14.26 -11.64
C ASN A 14 4.05 -14.05 -11.12
N HIS A 15 4.77 -15.17 -10.93
CA HIS A 15 6.24 -15.40 -10.83
C HIS A 15 6.60 -16.28 -9.61
N TRP A 16 7.36 -17.39 -9.62
CA TRP A 16 8.34 -17.98 -10.54
C TRP A 16 9.08 -16.92 -11.35
N PHE A 17 10.20 -16.44 -10.81
CA PHE A 17 11.19 -15.57 -11.44
C PHE A 17 11.09 -15.54 -12.97
N ILE A 18 10.75 -14.38 -13.55
CA ILE A 18 11.26 -13.80 -14.81
C ILE A 18 10.24 -12.78 -15.32
N LYS A 19 10.64 -11.50 -15.31
CA LYS A 19 10.17 -10.37 -16.13
C LYS A 19 8.79 -10.51 -16.80
N LYS A 20 7.89 -9.61 -16.43
CA LYS A 20 7.17 -8.70 -17.34
C LYS A 20 6.79 -9.33 -18.70
N ASP A 21 5.96 -10.37 -18.66
CA ASP A 21 5.12 -10.73 -19.80
C ASP A 21 3.68 -10.69 -19.33
N LEU A 22 2.86 -9.92 -20.05
CA LEU A 22 1.41 -9.91 -19.90
C LEU A 22 0.91 -11.35 -20.06
N GLY A 23 0.48 -11.95 -18.95
CA GLY A 23 0.06 -13.35 -18.92
C GLY A 23 -1.06 -13.63 -19.91
N ASP A 24 -0.92 -14.73 -20.66
CA ASP A 24 -1.96 -15.33 -21.49
C ASP A 24 -3.27 -15.46 -20.67
N PRO A 25 -4.40 -14.85 -21.10
CA PRO A 25 -5.67 -14.88 -20.37
C PRO A 25 -6.23 -16.28 -20.09
N ARG A 26 -5.68 -17.32 -20.71
CA ARG A 26 -6.17 -18.70 -20.63
C ARG A 26 -5.76 -19.46 -19.35
N PHE A 27 -4.90 -18.90 -18.50
CA PHE A 27 -4.43 -19.56 -17.28
C PHE A 27 -4.51 -18.71 -16.00
N SER A 28 -5.47 -17.78 -15.90
CA SER A 28 -5.74 -17.10 -14.63
C SER A 28 -6.40 -18.07 -13.64
N ILE A 29 -5.77 -18.30 -12.49
CA ILE A 29 -6.43 -18.94 -11.35
C ILE A 29 -7.65 -18.11 -10.95
N SER A 30 -8.76 -18.76 -10.55
CA SER A 30 -9.93 -18.02 -10.08
C SER A 30 -9.66 -17.33 -8.74
N GLU A 31 -10.34 -16.21 -8.48
CA GLU A 31 -10.29 -15.49 -7.19
C GLU A 31 -10.50 -16.44 -6.00
N TYR A 32 -11.49 -17.31 -6.12
CA TYR A 32 -11.82 -18.31 -5.10
C TYR A 32 -10.65 -19.25 -4.79
N ILE A 33 -10.02 -19.84 -5.82
CA ILE A 33 -8.92 -20.79 -5.60
C ILE A 33 -7.70 -20.04 -5.03
N PHE A 34 -7.43 -18.82 -5.48
CA PHE A 34 -6.37 -17.99 -4.92
C PHE A 34 -6.60 -17.73 -3.44
N ILE A 35 -7.78 -17.23 -3.08
CA ILE A 35 -8.17 -16.94 -1.69
C ILE A 35 -8.02 -18.18 -0.81
N GLN A 36 -8.54 -19.33 -1.25
CA GLN A 36 -8.43 -20.59 -0.49
C GLN A 36 -6.99 -21.00 -0.23
N ARG A 37 -6.09 -20.78 -1.20
CA ARG A 37 -4.67 -21.09 -1.03
C ARG A 37 -4.01 -20.16 -0.01
N VAL A 38 -4.27 -18.85 -0.10
CA VAL A 38 -3.75 -17.89 0.89
C VAL A 38 -4.27 -18.27 2.28
N ASP A 39 -5.57 -18.48 2.44
CA ASP A 39 -6.18 -18.87 3.70
C ASP A 39 -5.60 -20.16 4.27
N ALA A 40 -5.39 -21.19 3.43
CA ALA A 40 -4.81 -22.46 3.87
C ALA A 40 -3.38 -22.29 4.38
N VAL A 41 -2.56 -21.48 3.70
CA VAL A 41 -1.18 -21.18 4.12
C VAL A 41 -1.19 -20.41 5.45
N LEU A 42 -1.99 -19.35 5.55
CA LEU A 42 -2.05 -18.54 6.77
C LEU A 42 -2.56 -19.33 7.98
N LYS A 43 -3.51 -20.26 7.79
CA LYS A 43 -3.99 -21.16 8.86
C LYS A 43 -2.93 -22.12 9.38
N GLN A 44 -1.98 -22.53 8.54
CA GLN A 44 -0.91 -23.46 8.91
C GLN A 44 0.32 -22.75 9.49
N HIS A 45 0.44 -21.44 9.29
CA HIS A 45 1.60 -20.68 9.70
C HIS A 45 1.41 -20.09 11.10
N SER A 46 2.43 -20.19 11.96
CA SER A 46 2.38 -19.66 13.34
C SER A 46 2.49 -18.13 13.43
N GLY A 47 2.73 -17.46 12.30
CA GLY A 47 3.01 -16.02 12.19
C GLY A 47 4.41 -15.58 12.64
N ILE A 48 5.18 -16.45 13.30
CA ILE A 48 6.51 -16.11 13.80
C ILE A 48 7.49 -15.89 12.62
N GLY A 49 8.16 -14.74 12.60
CA GLY A 49 9.22 -14.44 11.63
C GLY A 49 8.76 -13.87 10.28
N VAL A 50 7.45 -13.63 10.11
CA VAL A 50 6.91 -12.99 8.91
C VAL A 50 7.24 -11.49 8.93
N GLU A 51 8.31 -11.10 8.24
CA GLU A 51 8.72 -9.70 8.19
C GLU A 51 8.00 -8.93 7.08
N LYS A 52 7.78 -9.59 5.94
CA LYS A 52 7.06 -9.05 4.80
C LYS A 52 5.91 -9.98 4.41
N MET A 53 4.72 -9.40 4.25
CA MET A 53 3.54 -10.05 3.69
C MET A 53 3.11 -9.29 2.44
N GLU A 54 3.03 -10.01 1.33
CA GLU A 54 2.69 -9.47 0.02
C GLU A 54 1.61 -10.32 -0.64
N VAL A 55 0.53 -9.68 -1.07
CA VAL A 55 -0.52 -10.26 -1.88
C VAL A 55 -0.68 -9.37 -3.10
N ASP A 56 -0.18 -9.86 -4.24
CA ASP A 56 -0.29 -9.22 -5.54
C ASP A 56 -1.18 -10.12 -6.40
N PHE A 57 -2.49 -9.85 -6.36
CA PHE A 57 -3.46 -10.64 -7.07
C PHE A 57 -4.68 -9.81 -7.43
N SER A 58 -5.00 -9.85 -8.72
CA SER A 58 -6.13 -9.16 -9.28
C SER A 58 -7.13 -10.14 -9.88
N PRO A 59 -8.45 -9.94 -9.71
CA PRO A 59 -9.08 -8.72 -9.20
C PRO A 59 -9.80 -8.95 -7.86
N LEU A 60 -9.16 -8.62 -6.74
CA LEU A 60 -9.78 -8.68 -5.42
C LEU A 60 -10.54 -7.38 -5.11
N HIS A 61 -11.81 -7.52 -4.71
CA HIS A 61 -12.72 -6.41 -4.43
C HIS A 61 -13.33 -6.53 -3.03
N ASN A 62 -14.22 -5.60 -2.69
CA ASN A 62 -14.89 -5.55 -1.39
C ASN A 62 -15.75 -6.80 -1.07
N GLU A 63 -16.17 -7.56 -2.07
CA GLU A 63 -16.89 -8.82 -1.86
C GLU A 63 -16.02 -9.91 -1.18
N HIS A 64 -14.70 -9.75 -1.22
CA HIS A 64 -13.73 -10.65 -0.57
C HIS A 64 -13.28 -10.14 0.81
N THR A 65 -13.96 -9.13 1.38
CA THR A 65 -13.50 -8.44 2.61
C THR A 65 -13.26 -9.39 3.78
N GLU A 66 -14.07 -10.45 3.93
CA GLU A 66 -13.92 -11.41 5.04
C GLU A 66 -12.54 -12.08 5.03
N HIS A 67 -12.07 -12.48 3.85
CA HIS A 67 -10.78 -13.13 3.68
C HIS A 67 -9.63 -12.12 3.82
N ILE A 68 -9.72 -10.98 3.13
CA ILE A 68 -8.66 -9.97 3.13
C ILE A 68 -8.48 -9.38 4.54
N ASP A 69 -9.56 -9.17 5.30
CA ASP A 69 -9.50 -8.77 6.71
C ASP A 69 -8.80 -9.82 7.57
N GLY A 70 -9.02 -11.11 7.29
CA GLY A 70 -8.28 -12.21 7.89
C GLY A 70 -6.77 -12.12 7.63
N TRP A 71 -6.39 -11.73 6.42
CA TRP A 71 -4.99 -11.53 6.02
C TRP A 71 -4.36 -10.34 6.76
N VAL A 72 -5.09 -9.22 6.90
CA VAL A 72 -4.64 -8.06 7.68
C VAL A 72 -4.44 -8.45 9.15
N LYS A 73 -5.40 -9.17 9.75
CA LYS A 73 -5.31 -9.64 11.15
C LYS A 73 -4.11 -10.57 11.35
N PHE A 74 -3.84 -11.46 10.40
CA PHE A 74 -2.65 -12.29 10.42
C PHE A 74 -1.37 -11.45 10.36
N ALA A 75 -1.29 -10.46 9.49
CA ALA A 75 -0.13 -9.58 9.37
C ALA A 75 0.17 -8.85 10.70
N ILE A 76 -0.88 -8.35 11.35
CA ILE A 76 -0.81 -7.69 12.66
C ILE A 76 -0.31 -8.66 13.73
N ALA A 77 -0.94 -9.85 13.85
CA ALA A 77 -0.55 -10.86 14.83
C ALA A 77 0.92 -11.33 14.64
N SER A 78 1.36 -11.36 13.39
CA SER A 78 2.73 -11.73 13.00
C SER A 78 3.76 -10.62 13.23
N LYS A 79 3.32 -9.41 13.64
CA LYS A 79 4.17 -8.22 13.77
C LYS A 79 4.92 -7.88 12.49
N THR A 80 4.24 -8.07 11.36
CA THR A 80 4.77 -7.81 10.01
C THR A 80 5.26 -6.37 9.93
N LYS A 81 6.40 -6.16 9.26
CA LYS A 81 6.98 -4.82 9.04
C LYS A 81 6.65 -4.27 7.65
N GLN A 82 6.45 -5.12 6.66
CA GLN A 82 6.16 -4.72 5.29
C GLN A 82 4.88 -5.37 4.80
N LEU A 83 3.88 -4.57 4.47
CA LEU A 83 2.61 -5.05 3.92
C LEU A 83 2.46 -4.53 2.49
N ILE A 84 2.20 -5.44 1.56
CA ILE A 84 1.90 -5.11 0.17
C ILE A 84 0.59 -5.78 -0.19
N PHE A 85 -0.46 -5.00 -0.43
CA PHE A 85 -1.66 -5.45 -1.10
C PHE A 85 -1.80 -4.70 -2.40
N ASP A 86 -1.67 -5.42 -3.50
CA ASP A 86 -1.75 -4.85 -4.84
C ASP A 86 -2.79 -5.61 -5.64
N PHE A 87 -3.96 -5.01 -5.80
CA PHE A 87 -5.09 -5.60 -6.50
C PHE A 87 -5.33 -4.91 -7.85
N VAL A 88 -4.29 -4.28 -8.42
CA VAL A 88 -4.37 -3.49 -9.64
C VAL A 88 -4.96 -4.29 -10.81
N VAL A 89 -5.88 -3.64 -11.55
CA VAL A 89 -6.87 -4.20 -12.51
C VAL A 89 -8.24 -4.43 -11.87
N GLN A 90 -8.99 -3.34 -11.72
CA GLN A 90 -10.38 -3.40 -11.27
C GLN A 90 -11.31 -3.84 -12.41
N ARG A 91 -12.27 -4.71 -12.09
CA ARG A 91 -13.38 -4.96 -13.01
C ARG A 91 -14.38 -3.81 -12.91
N PRO A 92 -14.87 -3.26 -14.04
CA PRO A 92 -15.89 -2.22 -14.01
C PRO A 92 -17.11 -2.65 -13.18
N GLY A 93 -17.59 -1.77 -12.30
CA GLY A 93 -18.78 -2.00 -11.47
C GLY A 93 -18.56 -2.81 -10.19
N LYS A 94 -17.31 -3.11 -9.81
CA LYS A 94 -16.99 -3.72 -8.51
C LYS A 94 -16.38 -2.69 -7.57
N GLU A 95 -16.85 -2.67 -6.33
CA GLU A 95 -16.34 -1.76 -5.30
C GLU A 95 -14.94 -2.19 -4.83
N PRO A 96 -13.94 -1.28 -4.76
CA PRO A 96 -12.63 -1.58 -4.20
C PRO A 96 -12.73 -2.05 -2.75
N TYR A 97 -11.85 -2.98 -2.34
CA TYR A 97 -11.72 -3.37 -0.94
C TYR A 97 -11.41 -2.16 -0.06
N SER A 98 -12.17 -1.98 1.02
CA SER A 98 -11.92 -0.89 1.98
C SER A 98 -10.89 -1.33 3.03
N PHE A 99 -9.71 -0.71 3.00
CA PHE A 99 -8.61 -1.11 3.87
C PHE A 99 -8.90 -0.79 5.35
N PRO A 100 -8.82 -1.77 6.27
CA PRO A 100 -9.34 -1.65 7.63
C PRO A 100 -8.27 -1.09 8.57
N PHE A 101 -7.93 0.18 8.40
CA PHE A 101 -6.90 0.85 9.20
C PHE A 101 -7.15 0.77 10.72
N GLN A 102 -8.42 0.70 11.14
CA GLN A 102 -8.82 0.53 12.54
C GLN A 102 -8.26 -0.72 13.21
N PHE A 103 -7.89 -1.77 12.45
CA PHE A 103 -7.27 -2.97 13.03
C PHE A 103 -5.89 -2.69 13.64
N PHE A 104 -5.24 -1.61 13.24
CA PHE A 104 -3.92 -1.22 13.73
C PHE A 104 -3.97 -0.31 14.96
N ASP A 105 -5.16 0.12 15.40
CA ASP A 105 -5.32 1.03 16.55
C ASP A 105 -5.32 0.28 17.91
N THR A 106 -4.33 -0.58 18.11
CA THR A 106 -4.18 -1.37 19.35
C THR A 106 -3.10 -0.78 20.26
N THR A 107 -3.20 -1.06 21.57
CA THR A 107 -2.29 -0.53 22.61
C THR A 107 -0.81 -0.90 22.42
N SER A 108 -0.51 -1.90 21.59
CA SER A 108 0.85 -2.34 21.30
C SER A 108 1.55 -1.53 20.20
N GLY A 109 0.80 -0.67 19.48
CA GLY A 109 1.28 0.05 18.31
C GLY A 109 1.54 -0.87 17.10
N SER A 110 1.51 -0.29 15.90
CA SER A 110 1.83 -1.02 14.67
C SER A 110 3.34 -1.22 14.50
N HIS A 111 3.74 -2.44 14.12
CA HIS A 111 5.13 -2.76 13.72
C HIS A 111 5.42 -2.44 12.25
N LEU A 112 4.41 -1.99 11.49
CA LEU A 112 4.56 -1.67 10.08
C LEU A 112 5.52 -0.50 9.87
N GLN A 113 6.43 -0.70 8.92
CA GLN A 113 7.42 0.26 8.48
C GLN A 113 7.29 0.56 6.98
N SER A 114 6.71 -0.36 6.20
CA SER A 114 6.44 -0.18 4.78
C SER A 114 5.04 -0.66 4.44
N ILE A 115 4.28 0.15 3.70
CA ILE A 115 2.97 -0.20 3.17
C ILE A 115 2.92 0.14 1.68
N LYS A 116 2.46 -0.81 0.86
CA LYS A 116 2.02 -0.57 -0.52
C LYS A 116 0.57 -1.01 -0.65
N LEU A 117 -0.28 -0.12 -1.15
CA LEU A 117 -1.70 -0.36 -1.37
C LEU A 117 -2.07 -0.03 -2.82
N GLY A 118 -2.54 -1.03 -3.56
CA GLY A 118 -2.93 -0.95 -4.97
C GLY A 118 -4.42 -1.27 -5.18
N SER A 119 -5.16 -0.38 -5.84
CA SER A 119 -6.60 -0.51 -6.14
C SER A 119 -7.47 -0.85 -4.93
N VAL A 120 -7.22 -0.16 -3.81
CA VAL A 120 -8.03 -0.23 -2.58
C VAL A 120 -8.74 1.09 -2.30
N SER A 121 -9.79 1.03 -1.50
CA SER A 121 -10.48 2.18 -0.90
C SER A 121 -9.85 2.50 0.45
N LEU A 122 -9.55 3.78 0.70
CA LEU A 122 -8.96 4.26 1.95
C LEU A 122 -9.98 4.99 2.85
N LYS A 123 -11.28 4.67 2.71
CA LYS A 123 -12.36 5.32 3.48
C LYS A 123 -12.00 5.37 4.97
N GLN A 124 -11.82 6.61 5.48
CA GLN A 124 -11.45 7.01 6.85
C GLN A 124 -9.96 7.04 7.22
N PRO A 125 -9.29 8.20 7.07
CA PRO A 125 -8.12 8.54 7.86
C PRO A 125 -8.52 9.48 9.01
N ALA A 126 -9.11 8.97 10.07
CA ALA A 126 -9.22 9.71 11.33
C ALA A 126 -8.21 9.13 12.33
N ARG A 127 -7.09 9.85 12.52
CA ARG A 127 -6.06 9.61 13.56
C ARG A 127 -5.79 8.13 13.85
N ILE A 128 -5.04 7.48 12.96
CA ILE A 128 -4.76 6.05 13.11
C ILE A 128 -3.28 5.87 13.45
N ASN A 129 -3.02 5.17 14.55
CA ASN A 129 -1.67 4.85 15.02
C ASN A 129 -0.88 3.92 14.07
N ALA A 130 -1.53 3.41 13.02
CA ALA A 130 -0.95 2.55 11.99
C ALA A 130 0.31 3.14 11.33
N PHE A 131 0.37 4.47 11.22
CA PHE A 131 1.39 5.18 10.46
C PHE A 131 2.52 5.79 11.29
N LEU A 132 2.48 5.66 12.62
CA LEU A 132 3.48 6.30 13.50
C LEU A 132 4.91 5.84 13.20
N ASN A 133 5.09 4.57 12.82
CA ASN A 133 6.38 3.96 12.50
C ASN A 133 6.65 3.81 10.99
N LEU A 134 5.76 4.34 10.15
CA LEU A 134 5.81 4.12 8.71
C LEU A 134 6.92 4.95 8.07
N LYS A 135 7.89 4.25 7.49
CA LYS A 135 9.04 4.84 6.77
C LYS A 135 8.82 4.90 5.26
N LYS A 136 7.96 4.03 4.74
CA LYS A 136 7.66 3.92 3.31
C LYS A 136 6.16 3.73 3.07
N LEU A 137 5.59 4.59 2.24
CA LEU A 137 4.21 4.51 1.79
C LEU A 137 4.16 4.55 0.27
N GLU A 138 3.47 3.59 -0.33
CA GLU A 138 3.15 3.56 -1.76
C GLU A 138 1.64 3.41 -1.96
N LEU A 139 1.04 4.30 -2.75
CA LEU A 139 -0.37 4.25 -3.14
C LEU A 139 -0.47 4.13 -4.66
N VAL A 140 -1.19 3.12 -5.15
CA VAL A 140 -1.35 2.85 -6.59
C VAL A 140 -2.83 2.72 -6.95
N ASP A 141 -3.30 3.48 -7.93
CA ASP A 141 -4.70 3.42 -8.41
C ASP A 141 -5.74 3.53 -7.26
N VAL A 142 -5.45 4.42 -6.30
CA VAL A 142 -6.32 4.68 -5.16
C VAL A 142 -7.16 5.93 -5.43
N ASN A 143 -8.44 5.84 -5.08
CA ASN A 143 -9.35 6.96 -5.15
C ASN A 143 -9.20 7.88 -3.92
N ILE A 144 -8.23 8.79 -3.97
CA ILE A 144 -7.90 9.72 -2.87
C ILE A 144 -7.82 11.16 -3.37
N THR A 145 -8.42 12.09 -2.64
CA THR A 145 -8.33 13.53 -2.88
C THR A 145 -7.05 14.13 -2.28
N SER A 146 -6.68 15.34 -2.71
CA SER A 146 -5.54 16.07 -2.15
C SER A 146 -5.68 16.31 -0.64
N ASP A 147 -6.89 16.64 -0.17
CA ASP A 147 -7.16 16.91 1.25
C ASP A 147 -7.06 15.64 2.11
N GLU A 148 -7.66 14.53 1.66
CA GLU A 148 -7.55 13.24 2.33
C GLU A 148 -6.10 12.77 2.41
N LEU A 149 -5.33 12.95 1.34
CA LEU A 149 -3.92 12.62 1.31
C LEU A 149 -3.12 13.46 2.31
N LYS A 150 -3.39 14.77 2.38
CA LYS A 150 -2.74 15.67 3.35
C LYS A 150 -3.00 15.23 4.79
N VAL A 151 -4.24 14.86 5.11
CA VAL A 151 -4.61 14.33 6.44
C VAL A 151 -3.87 13.01 6.70
N MET A 152 -3.84 12.08 5.74
CA MET A 152 -3.13 10.81 5.88
C MET A 152 -1.64 11.01 6.16
N LEU A 153 -0.97 11.84 5.34
CA LEU A 153 0.45 12.15 5.46
C LEU A 153 0.81 12.88 6.76
N SER A 154 -0.10 13.69 7.31
CA SER A 154 0.12 14.36 8.60
C SER A 154 0.29 13.42 9.80
N ASN A 155 -0.13 12.15 9.66
CA ASN A 155 0.03 11.12 10.70
C ASN A 155 1.32 10.29 10.53
N CYS A 156 2.12 10.55 9.48
CA CYS A 156 3.29 9.75 9.12
C CYS A 156 4.60 10.41 9.60
N ASN A 157 4.90 10.37 10.90
CA ASN A 157 5.97 11.19 11.49
C ASN A 157 7.40 10.85 11.06
N VAL A 158 7.65 9.63 10.59
CA VAL A 158 9.01 9.13 10.24
C VAL A 158 9.11 8.71 8.77
N LEU A 159 8.19 9.19 7.93
CA LEU A 159 8.12 8.82 6.52
C LEU A 159 9.34 9.34 5.76
N GLY A 160 10.13 8.41 5.20
CA GLY A 160 11.31 8.69 4.40
C GLY A 160 11.08 8.57 2.89
N PHE A 161 10.12 7.74 2.48
CA PHE A 161 9.73 7.51 1.09
C PHE A 161 8.22 7.61 0.93
N PHE A 162 7.78 8.40 -0.05
CA PHE A 162 6.39 8.45 -0.48
C PHE A 162 6.29 8.24 -1.99
N GLY A 163 5.52 7.24 -2.40
CA GLY A 163 5.17 6.95 -3.79
C GLY A 163 3.67 7.06 -4.00
N ILE A 164 3.24 7.74 -5.05
CA ILE A 164 1.85 7.78 -5.48
C ILE A 164 1.78 7.60 -6.99
N SER A 165 0.90 6.71 -7.46
CA SER A 165 0.81 6.38 -8.87
C SER A 165 -0.62 6.10 -9.31
N CYS A 166 -0.98 6.55 -10.52
CA CYS A 166 -2.30 6.32 -11.13
C CYS A 166 -3.50 6.82 -10.30
N CYS A 167 -3.30 7.71 -9.32
CA CYS A 167 -4.38 8.25 -8.47
C CYS A 167 -5.10 9.39 -9.20
N ARG A 168 -6.30 9.10 -9.71
CA ARG A 168 -7.00 9.98 -10.67
C ARG A 168 -7.74 11.16 -10.06
N MET A 169 -8.00 11.16 -8.75
CA MET A 169 -8.65 12.30 -8.06
C MET A 169 -7.66 13.30 -7.45
N LEU A 170 -6.35 13.03 -7.55
CA LEU A 170 -5.32 13.89 -7.01
C LEU A 170 -5.14 15.10 -7.93
N THR A 171 -5.44 16.30 -7.42
CA THR A 171 -5.31 17.57 -8.17
C THR A 171 -4.12 18.39 -7.73
N SER A 172 -3.68 18.24 -6.49
CA SER A 172 -2.52 18.93 -5.91
C SER A 172 -1.81 18.03 -4.90
N LEU A 173 -0.51 18.23 -4.72
CA LEU A 173 0.28 17.51 -3.72
C LEU A 173 1.06 18.49 -2.86
N HIS A 174 0.58 18.70 -1.64
CA HIS A 174 1.25 19.51 -0.63
C HIS A 174 1.78 18.61 0.47
N ILE A 175 3.10 18.53 0.60
CA ILE A 175 3.74 17.75 1.66
C ILE A 175 3.63 18.52 2.98
N PRO A 176 2.91 18.01 4.00
CA PRO A 176 2.78 18.72 5.26
C PRO A 176 4.13 18.94 5.96
N HIS A 177 4.30 20.10 6.59
CA HIS A 177 5.56 20.58 7.17
C HIS A 177 6.22 19.68 8.25
N PRO A 178 5.55 18.80 9.03
CA PRO A 178 6.26 17.90 9.96
C PRO A 178 7.02 16.75 9.26
N LEU A 179 6.90 16.58 7.93
CA LEU A 179 7.59 15.50 7.19
C LEU A 179 9.08 15.82 6.89
N GLY A 180 9.82 16.34 7.86
CA GLY A 180 11.26 16.66 7.70
C GLY A 180 12.16 15.44 7.40
N HIS A 181 11.62 14.23 7.60
CA HIS A 181 12.29 12.97 7.27
C HIS A 181 12.09 12.52 5.83
N LEU A 182 11.16 13.11 5.07
CA LEU A 182 10.87 12.70 3.70
C LEU A 182 12.07 13.03 2.80
N LYS A 183 12.70 12.00 2.22
CA LYS A 183 13.86 12.12 1.33
C LYS A 183 13.56 11.72 -0.10
N HIS A 184 12.53 10.92 -0.32
CA HIS A 184 12.20 10.38 -1.63
C HIS A 184 10.72 10.59 -1.92
N LEU A 185 10.43 11.27 -3.02
CA LEU A 185 9.09 11.46 -3.54
C LEU A 185 9.00 10.90 -4.97
N GLN A 186 8.05 10.02 -5.21
CA GLN A 186 7.74 9.46 -6.51
C GLN A 186 6.28 9.72 -6.87
N VAL A 187 6.04 10.37 -8.01
CA VAL A 187 4.69 10.67 -8.51
C VAL A 187 4.59 10.22 -9.96
N ARG A 188 3.69 9.28 -10.28
CA ARG A 188 3.56 8.75 -11.65
C ARG A 188 2.10 8.67 -12.12
N HIS A 189 1.82 9.08 -13.33
CA HIS A 189 0.53 8.90 -14.01
C HIS A 189 -0.71 9.43 -13.24
N CYS A 190 -0.55 10.46 -12.41
CA CYS A 190 -1.67 11.18 -11.78
C CYS A 190 -2.18 12.25 -12.74
N ILE A 191 -3.15 11.88 -13.58
CA ILE A 191 -3.54 12.67 -14.76
C ILE A 191 -4.23 14.01 -14.47
N LEU A 192 -4.84 14.18 -13.29
CA LEU A 192 -5.52 15.43 -12.90
C LEU A 192 -4.64 16.34 -12.03
N LEU A 193 -3.40 15.93 -11.73
CA LEU A 193 -2.48 16.67 -10.90
C LEU A 193 -2.03 17.95 -11.62
N GLN A 194 -2.15 19.09 -10.96
CA GLN A 194 -1.84 20.41 -11.52
C GLN A 194 -0.63 21.04 -10.84
N ASP A 195 -0.44 20.77 -9.55
CA ASP A 195 0.66 21.36 -8.78
C ASP A 195 1.24 20.40 -7.73
N ILE A 196 2.52 20.61 -7.44
CA ILE A 196 3.22 19.97 -6.32
C ILE A 196 4.00 21.04 -5.58
N GLU A 197 3.81 21.09 -4.26
CA GLU A 197 4.62 21.87 -3.34
C GLU A 197 5.65 20.94 -2.69
N LEU A 198 6.92 21.16 -3.04
CA LEU A 198 8.05 20.39 -2.55
C LEU A 198 8.58 20.98 -1.23
N ASN A 199 9.03 20.09 -0.35
CA ASN A 199 9.67 20.45 0.91
C ASN A 199 11.20 20.58 0.73
N VAL A 200 11.82 21.56 1.40
CA VAL A 200 13.28 21.71 1.52
C VAL A 200 13.86 20.52 2.28
N GLY A 201 14.38 19.54 1.54
CA GLY A 201 15.04 18.37 2.15
C GLY A 201 14.87 17.06 1.41
N LEU A 202 14.12 17.04 0.30
CA LEU A 202 14.08 15.92 -0.64
C LEU A 202 15.46 15.70 -1.28
N ILE A 203 15.88 14.44 -1.34
CA ILE A 203 17.11 13.99 -2.02
C ILE A 203 16.77 13.50 -3.42
N THR A 204 15.63 12.83 -3.57
CA THR A 204 15.19 12.28 -4.85
C THR A 204 13.75 12.67 -5.11
N PHE A 205 13.51 13.20 -6.30
CA PHE A 205 12.18 13.48 -6.83
C PHE A 205 12.05 12.83 -8.20
N GLU A 206 11.10 11.91 -8.34
CA GLU A 206 10.76 11.24 -9.59
C GLU A 206 9.35 11.62 -10.00
N TYR A 207 9.21 12.17 -11.21
CA TYR A 207 7.94 12.62 -11.74
C TYR A 207 7.72 12.06 -13.15
N GLU A 208 6.56 11.46 -13.37
CA GLU A 208 6.08 11.03 -14.68
C GLU A 208 4.60 11.40 -14.82
N GLY A 209 4.27 12.37 -15.66
CA GLY A 209 2.90 12.86 -15.75
C GLY A 209 2.74 14.10 -16.64
N PRO A 210 1.57 14.75 -16.58
CA PRO A 210 1.30 16.01 -17.28
C PRO A 210 2.27 17.13 -16.88
N LEU A 211 2.25 18.24 -17.62
CA LEU A 211 2.94 19.45 -17.17
C LEU A 211 2.24 20.00 -15.91
N ILE A 212 3.03 20.33 -14.88
CA ILE A 212 2.52 20.82 -13.59
C ILE A 212 3.29 22.05 -13.12
N HIS A 213 2.69 22.81 -12.21
CA HIS A 213 3.37 23.86 -11.46
C HIS A 213 4.14 23.26 -10.28
N LEU A 214 5.44 23.52 -10.23
CA LEU A 214 6.29 23.11 -9.11
C LEU A 214 6.63 24.34 -8.26
N SER A 215 6.32 24.27 -6.97
CA SER A 215 6.74 25.26 -5.98
C SER A 215 7.54 24.61 -4.86
N THR A 216 8.24 25.44 -4.09
CA THR A 216 8.96 25.04 -2.88
C THR A 216 8.45 25.90 -1.72
N SER A 217 8.12 25.28 -0.57
CA SER A 217 7.88 26.02 0.68
C SER A 217 9.14 26.32 1.45
#